data_AF-B8CMT4-F1
#
_entry.id   AF-B8CMT4-F1
#
_cell.length_a   1.000
_cell.length_b   1.000
_cell.length_c   1.000
_cell.angle_alpha   90.00
_cell.angle_beta   90.00
_cell.angle_gamma   90.00
#
_symmetry.space_group_name_H-M   'P 1'
#
loop_
_entity.id
_entity.type
_entity.pdbx_description
1 polymer ?
#
loop_
_entity_poly.entity_id
_entity_poly.type
_entity_poly.pdbx_seq_one_letter_code
_entity_poly.pdbx_strand_id
1 'polypeptide(L)'
;MESSTLFKLCRIGYLLLVVMLSYWFIQQGVSGEYSMLFSLLWLIPLLLPLKGILTGKPYTYAWASFILCLYMLHALTLVYVTETNLAFAVIESLLIGVLLIGFPFYARTRGRELGLGLKKKKK
;
A
#
# COMPACT_ATOMS: atom_id res chain seq x y z
N MET A 1 10.05 16.39 11.66
CA MET A 1 9.73 14.96 11.88
C MET A 1 10.91 14.17 11.38
N GLU A 2 11.58 13.43 12.26
CA GLU A 2 12.68 12.54 11.88
C GLU A 2 12.24 11.59 10.76
N SER A 3 12.99 11.54 9.65
CA SER A 3 12.70 10.69 8.49
C SER A 3 12.55 9.20 8.86
N SER A 4 13.16 8.80 9.97
CA SER A 4 13.08 7.45 10.55
C SER A 4 11.69 7.10 11.09
N THR A 5 10.94 8.06 11.65
CA THR A 5 9.59 7.84 12.18
C THR A 5 8.58 7.64 11.05
N LEU A 6 8.68 8.46 9.99
CA LEU A 6 7.86 8.31 8.78
C LEU A 6 8.11 6.97 8.09
N PHE A 7 9.37 6.54 8.01
CA PHE A 7 9.75 5.24 7.47
C PHE A 7 9.09 4.09 8.24
N LYS A 8 9.22 4.09 9.58
CA LYS A 8 8.61 3.07 10.45
C LYS A 8 7.09 3.05 10.30
N LEU A 9 6.45 4.22 10.31
CA LEU A 9 5.00 4.34 10.17
C LEU A 9 4.50 3.78 8.83
N CYS A 10 5.12 4.18 7.71
CA CYS A 10 4.74 3.69 6.38
C CYS A 10 4.96 2.18 6.24
N ARG A 11 6.05 1.64 6.80
CA ARG A 11 6.34 0.21 6.76
C ARG A 11 5.36 -0.61 7.60
N ILE A 12 5.07 -0.15 8.82
CA ILE A 12 4.12 -0.82 9.71
C ILE A 12 2.71 -0.76 9.11
N GLY A 13 2.27 0.41 8.65
CA GLY A 13 0.97 0.56 8.01
C GLY A 13 0.84 -0.31 6.76
N TYR A 14 1.91 -0.40 5.95
CA TYR A 14 1.92 -1.27 4.78
C TYR A 14 1.85 -2.76 5.14
N LEU A 15 2.61 -3.21 6.15
CA LEU A 15 2.55 -4.60 6.63
C LEU A 15 1.17 -4.94 7.19
N LEU A 16 0.58 -4.03 7.96
CA LEU A 16 -0.78 -4.19 8.49
C LEU A 16 -1.78 -4.34 7.34
N LEU A 17 -1.69 -3.48 6.33
CA LEU A 17 -2.53 -3.54 5.13
C LEU A 17 -2.37 -4.87 4.39
N VAL A 18 -1.14 -5.36 4.23
CA VAL A 18 -0.86 -6.66 3.59
C VAL A 18 -1.54 -7.80 4.34
N VAL A 19 -1.42 -7.84 5.67
CA VAL A 19 -2.06 -8.87 6.49
C VAL A 19 -3.58 -8.79 6.40
N MET A 20 -4.14 -7.58 6.47
CA MET A 20 -5.57 -7.32 6.45
C MET A 20 -6.21 -7.73 5.11
N LEU A 21 -5.60 -7.33 3.98
CA LEU A 21 -6.04 -7.76 2.64
C LEU A 21 -5.84 -9.26 2.41
N SER A 22 -4.73 -9.83 2.88
CA SER A 22 -4.48 -11.28 2.77
C SER A 22 -5.55 -12.08 3.50
N TYR A 23 -5.92 -11.66 4.71
CA TYR A 23 -7.02 -12.29 5.44
C TYR A 23 -8.34 -12.20 4.67
N TRP A 24 -8.66 -11.03 4.12
CA TRP A 24 -9.88 -10.84 3.33
C TRP A 24 -9.93 -11.73 2.08
N PHE A 25 -8.87 -11.75 1.26
CA PHE A 25 -8.83 -12.57 0.05
C PHE A 25 -8.85 -14.07 0.35
N ILE A 26 -8.20 -14.52 1.42
CA ILE A 26 -8.27 -15.92 1.85
C ILE A 26 -9.69 -16.28 2.28
N GLN A 27 -10.35 -15.42 3.07
CA GLN A 27 -11.73 -15.64 3.48
C GLN A 27 -12.67 -15.77 2.27
N GLN A 28 -12.51 -14.89 1.27
CA GLN A 28 -13.27 -14.92 0.01
C GLN A 28 -13.02 -16.18 -0.83
N GLY A 29 -11.81 -16.73 -0.77
CA GLY A 29 -11.49 -18.02 -1.42
C GLY A 29 -12.08 -19.23 -0.68
N VAL A 30 -12.21 -19.16 0.64
CA VAL A 30 -12.76 -20.23 1.48
C VAL A 30 -14.29 -20.21 1.49
N SER A 31 -14.93 -19.04 1.43
CA SER A 31 -16.38 -18.89 1.32
C SER A 31 -16.95 -19.42 0.01
N GLY A 32 -16.11 -19.62 -1.01
CA GLY A 32 -16.50 -20.14 -2.32
C GLY A 32 -17.05 -19.07 -3.27
N GLU A 33 -17.04 -17.80 -2.88
CA GLU A 33 -17.44 -16.67 -3.74
C GLU A 33 -16.50 -16.52 -4.95
N TYR A 34 -15.20 -16.75 -4.71
CA TYR A 34 -14.17 -16.74 -5.76
C TYR A 34 -13.32 -18.00 -5.70
N SER A 35 -12.80 -18.41 -6.87
CA SER A 35 -11.78 -19.47 -6.91
C SER A 35 -10.55 -19.03 -6.11
N MET A 36 -10.00 -19.94 -5.29
CA MET A 36 -8.83 -19.66 -4.45
C MET A 36 -7.64 -19.10 -5.26
N LEU A 37 -7.50 -19.56 -6.51
CA LEU A 37 -6.46 -19.08 -7.43
C LEU A 37 -6.66 -17.59 -7.79
N PHE A 38 -7.90 -17.15 -7.97
CA PHE A 38 -8.23 -15.77 -8.28
C PHE A 38 -7.97 -14.85 -7.09
N SER A 39 -8.32 -15.28 -5.87
CA SER A 39 -8.02 -14.54 -4.63
C SER A 39 -6.51 -14.39 -4.40
N LEU A 40 -5.71 -15.42 -4.70
CA LEU A 40 -4.25 -15.36 -4.63
C LEU A 40 -3.64 -14.40 -5.66
N LEU A 41 -4.26 -14.28 -6.84
CA LEU A 41 -3.81 -13.37 -7.88
C LEU A 41 -3.85 -11.91 -7.42
N TRP A 42 -4.85 -11.55 -6.61
CA TRP A 42 -4.96 -10.22 -5.97
C TRP A 42 -3.87 -9.93 -4.95
N LEU A 43 -3.11 -10.92 -4.46
CA LEU A 43 -1.97 -10.69 -3.57
C LEU A 43 -0.69 -10.36 -4.33
N ILE A 44 -0.58 -10.73 -5.60
CA ILE A 44 0.64 -10.55 -6.39
C ILE A 44 1.04 -9.06 -6.47
N PRO A 45 0.15 -8.12 -6.86
CA PRO A 45 0.51 -6.70 -6.93
C PRO A 45 0.97 -6.15 -5.58
N LEU A 46 0.43 -6.68 -4.48
CA LEU A 46 0.79 -6.28 -3.12
C LEU A 46 2.15 -6.84 -2.68
N LEU A 47 2.52 -8.03 -3.11
CA LEU A 47 3.81 -8.61 -2.70
C LEU A 47 5.02 -8.00 -3.46
N LEU A 48 4.79 -7.43 -4.65
CA LEU A 48 5.85 -6.83 -5.46
C LEU A 48 6.57 -5.65 -4.75
N PRO A 49 5.88 -4.62 -4.24
CA PRO A 49 6.53 -3.50 -3.56
C PRO A 49 7.02 -3.86 -2.14
N LEU A 50 6.57 -4.96 -1.53
CA LEU A 50 6.96 -5.37 -0.19
C LEU A 50 8.49 -5.47 -0.04
N LYS A 51 9.17 -6.13 -0.98
CA LYS A 51 10.64 -6.24 -0.99
C LYS A 51 11.31 -4.87 -1.03
N GLY A 52 10.80 -3.94 -1.84
CA GLY A 52 11.41 -2.63 -1.98
C GLY A 52 11.14 -1.71 -0.77
N ILE A 53 9.96 -1.82 -0.15
CA ILE A 53 9.60 -1.12 1.11
C ILE A 53 10.52 -1.58 2.25
N LEU A 54 10.78 -2.89 2.36
CA LEU A 54 11.73 -3.45 3.32
C LEU A 54 13.15 -2.89 3.14
N THR A 55 13.59 -2.71 1.89
CA THR A 55 14.90 -2.13 1.56
C THR A 55 14.96 -0.59 1.66
N GLY A 56 13.83 0.09 1.88
CA GLY A 56 13.79 1.55 2.03
C GLY A 56 14.06 2.37 0.76
N LYS A 57 13.98 1.75 -0.43
CA LYS A 57 14.25 2.43 -1.70
C LYS A 57 13.14 3.44 -2.02
N PRO A 58 13.43 4.75 -2.19
CA PRO A 58 12.40 5.77 -2.45
C PRO A 58 11.63 5.52 -3.74
N TYR A 59 12.28 4.96 -4.76
CA TYR A 59 11.62 4.56 -6.00
C TYR A 59 10.46 3.58 -5.72
N THR A 60 10.64 2.62 -4.80
CA THR A 60 9.58 1.67 -4.48
C THR A 60 8.37 2.33 -3.87
N TYR A 61 8.56 3.26 -2.94
CA TYR A 61 7.44 4.00 -2.36
C TYR A 61 6.69 4.83 -3.41
N ALA A 62 7.40 5.36 -4.41
CA ALA A 62 6.78 6.15 -5.48
C ALA A 62 5.90 5.33 -6.42
N TRP A 63 6.29 4.11 -6.81
CA TRP A 63 5.43 3.30 -7.67
C TRP A 63 4.42 2.46 -6.88
N ALA A 64 4.73 2.11 -5.62
CA ALA A 64 3.79 1.40 -4.75
C ALA A 64 2.54 2.24 -4.44
N SER A 65 2.62 3.58 -4.50
CA SER A 65 1.41 4.42 -4.38
C SER A 65 0.41 4.18 -5.52
N PHE A 66 0.86 3.82 -6.73
CA PHE A 66 -0.07 3.45 -7.81
C PHE A 66 -0.82 2.16 -7.50
N ILE A 67 -0.15 1.18 -6.89
CA ILE A 67 -0.81 -0.04 -6.42
C ILE A 67 -1.82 0.29 -5.32
N LEU A 68 -1.47 1.16 -4.37
CA LEU A 68 -2.38 1.61 -3.32
C LEU A 68 -3.65 2.27 -3.90
N CYS A 69 -3.57 2.98 -5.03
CA CYS A 69 -4.77 3.51 -5.70
C CYS A 69 -5.76 2.41 -6.12
N LEU A 70 -5.26 1.27 -6.61
CA LEU A 70 -6.09 0.13 -6.99
C LEU A 70 -6.79 -0.49 -5.77
N TYR A 71 -6.06 -0.63 -4.65
CA TYR A 71 -6.67 -1.11 -3.40
C TYR A 71 -7.59 -0.07 -2.75
N MET A 72 -7.35 1.23 -2.97
CA MET A 72 -8.26 2.28 -2.52
C MET A 72 -9.63 2.13 -3.20
N LEU A 73 -9.64 1.83 -4.49
CA LEU A 73 -10.88 1.54 -5.20
C LEU A 73 -11.59 0.31 -4.62
N HIS A 74 -10.85 -0.78 -4.37
CA HIS A 74 -11.39 -1.97 -3.72
C HIS A 74 -12.01 -1.67 -2.35
N ALA A 75 -11.30 -0.92 -1.50
CA ALA A 75 -11.77 -0.56 -0.17
C ALA A 75 -13.03 0.31 -0.21
N LEU A 76 -13.09 1.30 -1.12
CA LEU A 76 -14.30 2.11 -1.31
C LEU A 76 -15.48 1.29 -1.85
N THR A 77 -15.24 0.38 -2.79
CA THR A 77 -16.28 -0.55 -3.26
C THR A 77 -16.77 -1.42 -2.11
N LEU A 78 -15.87 -1.90 -1.24
CA LEU A 78 -16.25 -2.69 -0.09
C LEU A 78 -17.08 -1.88 0.91
N VAL A 79 -16.75 -0.61 1.16
CA VAL A 79 -17.55 0.30 2.00
C VAL A 79 -18.96 0.48 1.42
N TYR A 80 -19.09 0.56 0.10
CA TYR A 80 -20.38 0.75 -0.56
C TYR A 80 -21.25 -0.51 -0.58
N VAL A 81 -20.63 -1.69 -0.75
CA VAL A 81 -21.35 -2.96 -0.95
C VAL A 81 -21.59 -3.71 0.35
N THR A 82 -20.76 -3.53 1.38
CA THR A 82 -20.85 -4.34 2.60
C THR A 82 -21.89 -3.80 3.57
N GLU A 83 -22.76 -4.67 4.08
CA GLU A 83 -23.72 -4.31 5.13
C GLU A 83 -23.26 -4.77 6.53
N THR A 84 -22.40 -5.78 6.59
CA THR A 84 -21.94 -6.41 7.84
C THR A 84 -20.51 -6.04 8.23
N ASN A 85 -19.63 -5.76 7.27
CA ASN A 85 -18.20 -5.53 7.53
C ASN A 85 -17.78 -4.05 7.38
N LEU A 86 -18.69 -3.11 7.63
CA LEU A 86 -18.44 -1.68 7.44
C LEU A 86 -17.22 -1.17 8.23
N ALA A 87 -17.05 -1.61 9.48
CA ALA A 87 -15.90 -1.22 10.30
C ALA A 87 -14.57 -1.64 9.65
N PHE A 88 -14.50 -2.85 9.09
CA PHE A 88 -13.32 -3.35 8.38
C PHE A 88 -13.03 -2.48 7.15
N ALA A 89 -14.06 -2.21 6.34
CA ALA A 89 -13.93 -1.45 5.09
C ALA A 89 -13.51 0.02 5.32
N VAL A 90 -14.04 0.64 6.38
CA VAL A 90 -13.66 2.00 6.79
C VAL A 90 -12.22 2.05 7.29
N ILE A 91 -11.82 1.10 8.15
CA ILE A 91 -10.44 1.03 8.67
C ILE A 91 -9.46 0.82 7.51
N GLU A 92 -9.78 -0.08 6.58
CA GLU A 92 -8.98 -0.31 5.38
C GLU A 92 -8.84 0.96 4.53
N SER A 93 -9.96 1.64 4.25
CA SER A 93 -9.96 2.88 3.46
C SER A 93 -9.13 3.99 4.12
N LEU A 94 -9.23 4.17 5.43
CA LEU A 94 -8.44 5.16 6.18
C LEU A 94 -6.95 4.79 6.17
N LEU A 95 -6.62 3.50 6.35
CA LEU A 95 -5.24 3.03 6.33
C LEU A 95 -4.59 3.26 4.96
N ILE A 96 -5.31 2.96 3.87
CA ILE A 96 -4.85 3.23 2.50
C ILE A 96 -4.69 4.74 2.30
N GLY A 97 -5.64 5.56 2.73
CA GLY A 97 -5.56 7.02 2.61
C GLY A 97 -4.32 7.61 3.28
N VAL A 98 -3.99 7.14 4.49
CA VAL A 98 -2.77 7.56 5.20
C VAL A 98 -1.52 7.11 4.46
N LEU A 99 -1.48 5.87 3.96
CA LEU A 99 -0.33 5.35 3.19
C LEU A 99 -0.16 6.07 1.85
N LEU A 100 -1.25 6.44 1.18
CA LEU A 100 -1.25 7.16 -0.09
C LEU A 100 -0.60 8.54 0.03
N ILE A 101 -0.73 9.19 1.18
CA ILE A 101 -0.07 10.46 1.49
C ILE A 101 1.37 10.21 1.98
N GLY A 102 1.56 9.21 2.84
CA GLY A 102 2.85 8.88 3.44
C GLY A 102 3.91 8.42 2.43
N PHE A 103 3.52 7.62 1.44
CA PHE A 103 4.43 7.03 0.46
C PHE A 103 5.11 8.07 -0.44
N PRO A 104 4.38 8.98 -1.11
CA PRO A 104 4.97 10.06 -1.88
C PRO A 104 5.81 11.02 -1.02
N PHE A 105 5.35 11.32 0.21
CA PHE A 105 6.08 12.21 1.11
C PHE A 105 7.42 11.61 1.55
N TYR A 106 7.42 10.31 1.89
CA TYR A 106 8.65 9.55 2.17
C TYR A 106 9.56 9.46 0.94
N ALA A 107 9.01 9.11 -0.23
CA ALA A 107 9.77 9.03 -1.47
C ALA A 107 10.45 10.37 -1.81
N ARG A 108 9.75 11.49 -1.62
CA ARG A 108 10.29 12.84 -1.81
C ARG A 108 11.38 13.17 -0.80
N THR A 109 11.16 12.90 0.49
CA THR A 109 12.11 13.22 1.56
C THR A 109 13.39 12.40 1.40
N ARG A 110 13.26 11.09 1.22
CA ARG A 110 14.39 10.18 1.00
C ARG A 110 15.09 10.43 -0.34
N GLY A 111 14.35 10.81 -1.38
CA GLY A 111 14.93 11.23 -2.66
C GLY A 111 15.79 12.49 -2.55
N ARG A 112 15.42 13.45 -1.69
CA ARG A 112 16.23 14.63 -1.36
C ARG A 112 17.48 14.27 -0.57
N GLU A 113 17.36 13.38 0.41
CA GLU A 113 18.49 12.89 1.24
C GLU A 113 19.55 12.17 0.41
N LEU A 114 19.13 11.38 -0.59
CA LEU A 114 20.04 10.68 -1.48
C LEU A 114 20.67 11.59 -2.56
N GLY A 115 20.35 12.88 -2.58
CA GLY A 115 20.91 13.82 -3.55
C GLY A 115 20.52 13.51 -4.99
N LEU A 116 19.45 12.75 -5.22
CA LEU A 116 18.95 12.35 -6.55
C LEU A 116 18.33 13.51 -7.35
N GLY A 117 18.64 14.75 -6.96
CA GLY A 117 18.25 15.93 -7.73
C GLY A 117 18.80 15.83 -9.14
N LEU A 118 17.96 16.18 -10.13
CA LEU A 118 18.37 16.24 -11.53
C LEU A 118 19.63 17.11 -11.64
N LYS A 119 20.75 16.51 -12.05
CA LYS A 119 21.95 17.29 -12.40
C LYS A 119 21.55 18.20 -13.54
N LYS A 120 21.66 19.53 -13.33
CA LYS A 120 21.41 20.52 -14.38
C LYS A 120 22.22 20.13 -15.62
N LYS A 121 21.57 20.05 -16.77
CA LYS A 121 22.26 19.93 -18.07
C LYS A 121 23.33 21.04 -18.11
N LYS A 122 24.60 20.64 -18.28
CA LYS A 122 25.66 21.59 -18.62
C LYS A 122 25.26 22.21 -19.97
N LYS A 123 25.25 23.54 -20.00
CA LYS A 123 24.93 24.36 -21.17
C LYS A 123 25.92 24.06 -22.29
#